data_AF-A0A6N3Z8L6-F1
#
_entry.id   AF-A0A6N3Z8L6-F1
#
_cell.length_a   1.000
_cell.length_b   1.000
_cell.length_c   1.000
_cell.angle_alpha   90.00
_cell.angle_beta   90.00
_cell.angle_gamma   90.00
#
_symmetry.space_group_name_H-M   'P 1'
#
loop_
_entity.id
_entity.type
_entity.pdbx_description
1 polymer ?
#
loop_
_entity_poly.entity_id
_entity_poly.type
_entity_poly.pdbx_seq_one_letter_code
_entity_poly.pdbx_strand_id
1 'polypeptide(L)'
;MVKNLDKRNNEIHEDIREILALTNENERQFGWLWVKSLAELQILTKASYILLFIVPLLASIWKILTAHVNTLNASVLVGVGKLEQLSMNGGVDSVVNNDLFENTIDILIRGLNSALIKSVEMPSIWAYAFLASLAAVLAQLMYQVWCPEPVKTMTLRAYIFSRLDSVKKVEDSYKVRNAASIASIEYKQLETLTRPAFLVCFVLYSISILTLLYVVVLQSLNVGVAVGWEWAGCILQKLT
;
A
#
# COMPACT_ATOMS: atom_id res chain seq x y z
N MET A 1 -57.05 -29.02 3.24
CA MET A 1 -56.43 -28.03 2.33
C MET A 1 -55.15 -27.42 2.91
N VAL A 2 -55.14 -26.96 4.16
CA VAL A 2 -53.96 -26.36 4.85
C VAL A 2 -52.72 -27.27 4.89
N LYS A 3 -52.86 -28.58 5.18
CA LYS A 3 -51.73 -29.54 5.18
C LYS A 3 -51.00 -29.68 3.83
N ASN A 4 -51.65 -29.40 2.70
CA ASN A 4 -51.04 -29.45 1.36
C ASN A 4 -50.34 -28.14 0.98
N LEU A 5 -50.59 -27.04 1.70
CA LEU A 5 -49.86 -25.78 1.54
C LEU A 5 -48.57 -25.83 2.35
N ASP A 6 -48.61 -26.32 3.59
CA ASP A 6 -47.42 -26.50 4.44
C ASP A 6 -46.39 -27.45 3.80
N LYS A 7 -46.86 -28.56 3.22
CA LYS A 7 -45.97 -29.52 2.55
C LYS A 7 -45.25 -28.90 1.35
N ARG A 8 -45.97 -28.14 0.51
CA ARG A 8 -45.38 -27.44 -0.64
C ARG A 8 -44.41 -26.34 -0.23
N ASN A 9 -44.70 -25.62 0.85
CA ASN A 9 -43.79 -24.59 1.36
C ASN A 9 -42.48 -25.19 1.87
N ASN A 10 -42.54 -26.37 2.50
CA ASN A 10 -41.35 -27.08 2.95
C ASN A 10 -40.52 -27.63 1.78
N GLU A 11 -41.15 -28.19 0.74
CA GLU A 11 -40.46 -28.64 -0.47
C GLU A 11 -39.76 -27.47 -1.19
N ILE A 12 -40.41 -26.30 -1.30
CA ILE A 12 -39.79 -25.08 -1.86
C ILE A 12 -38.56 -24.66 -1.05
N HIS A 13 -38.64 -24.72 0.28
CA HIS A 13 -37.53 -24.34 1.15
C HIS A 13 -36.34 -25.30 1.05
N GLU A 14 -36.60 -26.59 0.85
CA GLU A 14 -35.58 -27.62 0.69
C GLU A 14 -34.88 -27.50 -0.66
N ASP A 15 -35.64 -27.28 -1.73
CA ASP A 15 -35.14 -27.02 -3.08
C ASP A 15 -34.24 -25.79 -3.16
N ILE A 16 -34.66 -24.69 -2.51
CA ILE A 16 -33.87 -23.46 -2.44
C ILE A 16 -32.57 -23.72 -1.65
N ARG A 17 -32.61 -24.53 -0.59
CA ARG A 17 -31.40 -24.92 0.15
C ARG A 17 -30.44 -25.72 -0.71
N GLU A 18 -30.93 -26.67 -1.49
CA GLU A 18 -30.10 -27.52 -2.34
C GLU A 18 -29.41 -26.69 -3.44
N ILE A 19 -30.16 -25.79 -4.11
CA ILE A 19 -29.59 -24.85 -5.08
C ILE A 19 -28.54 -23.96 -4.41
N LEU A 20 -28.83 -23.42 -3.22
CA LEU A 20 -27.87 -22.61 -2.47
C LEU A 20 -26.63 -23.40 -2.05
N ALA A 21 -26.76 -24.67 -1.68
CA ALA A 21 -25.66 -25.54 -1.32
C ALA A 21 -24.73 -25.81 -2.51
N LEU A 22 -25.31 -26.14 -3.68
CA LEU A 22 -24.56 -26.32 -4.94
C LEU A 22 -23.89 -25.03 -5.40
N THR A 23 -24.47 -23.88 -5.06
CA THR A 23 -23.90 -22.57 -5.38
C THR A 23 -22.72 -22.23 -4.46
N ASN A 24 -22.81 -22.58 -3.17
CA ASN A 24 -21.79 -22.32 -2.16
C ASN A 24 -20.47 -23.09 -2.40
N GLU A 25 -20.53 -24.31 -2.94
CA GLU A 25 -19.30 -25.03 -3.34
C GLU A 25 -18.54 -24.36 -4.48
N ASN A 26 -19.25 -23.67 -5.38
CA ASN A 26 -18.64 -22.91 -6.48
C ASN A 26 -18.20 -21.49 -6.07
N GLU A 27 -18.68 -20.95 -4.95
CA GLU A 27 -18.25 -19.66 -4.39
C GLU A 27 -16.83 -19.69 -3.79
N ARG A 28 -16.21 -20.87 -3.64
CA ARG A 28 -14.81 -20.99 -3.18
C ARG A 28 -13.76 -20.56 -4.21
N GLN A 29 -14.15 -20.15 -5.41
CA GLN A 29 -13.20 -19.67 -6.41
C GLN A 29 -12.72 -18.25 -6.06
N PHE A 30 -11.40 -18.05 -6.10
CA PHE A 30 -10.77 -16.73 -6.03
C PHE A 30 -11.49 -15.74 -6.95
N GLY A 31 -12.16 -14.75 -6.38
CA GLY A 31 -13.03 -13.83 -7.12
C GLY A 31 -13.17 -12.46 -6.47
N TRP A 32 -14.13 -11.68 -6.95
CA TRP A 32 -14.35 -10.28 -6.54
C TRP A 32 -14.50 -10.06 -5.03
N LEU A 33 -14.85 -11.08 -4.25
CA LEU A 33 -14.88 -11.05 -2.79
C LEU A 33 -13.52 -10.68 -2.16
N TRP A 34 -12.42 -11.19 -2.70
CA TRP A 34 -11.08 -10.85 -2.22
C TRP A 34 -10.72 -9.40 -2.52
N VAL A 35 -10.97 -8.97 -3.76
CA VAL A 35 -10.73 -7.57 -4.16
C VAL A 35 -11.64 -6.63 -3.38
N LYS A 36 -12.88 -7.03 -3.11
CA LYS A 36 -13.80 -6.29 -2.25
C LYS A 36 -13.25 -6.15 -0.83
N SER A 37 -12.78 -7.24 -0.23
CA SER A 37 -12.14 -7.19 1.09
C SER A 37 -10.96 -6.22 1.12
N LEU A 38 -10.10 -6.27 0.09
CA LEU A 38 -8.96 -5.34 -0.05
C LEU A 38 -9.40 -3.88 -0.29
N ALA A 39 -10.43 -3.66 -1.10
CA ALA A 39 -11.01 -2.34 -1.36
C ALA A 39 -11.73 -1.75 -0.13
N GLU A 40 -12.28 -2.61 0.72
CA GLU A 40 -12.95 -2.25 1.98
C GLU A 40 -11.98 -1.96 3.12
N LEU A 41 -10.67 -2.21 2.95
CA LEU A 41 -9.65 -1.68 3.87
C LEU A 41 -9.59 -0.15 3.75
N GLN A 42 -10.51 0.51 4.46
CA GLN A 42 -10.61 1.97 4.55
C GLN A 42 -9.31 2.60 5.07
N ILE A 43 -8.56 1.86 5.90
CA ILE A 43 -7.28 2.31 6.43
C ILE A 43 -6.25 2.41 5.30
N LEU A 44 -6.16 1.40 4.43
CA LEU A 44 -5.20 1.37 3.33
C LEU A 44 -5.48 2.47 2.31
N THR A 45 -6.74 2.67 1.97
CA THR A 45 -7.15 3.72 1.01
C THR A 45 -6.94 5.12 1.59
N LYS A 46 -7.36 5.38 2.84
CA LYS A 46 -7.10 6.67 3.51
C LYS A 46 -5.61 6.95 3.65
N ALA A 47 -4.82 5.96 4.09
CA ALA A 47 -3.37 6.10 4.20
C ALA A 47 -2.72 6.36 2.83
N SER A 48 -3.19 5.70 1.77
CA SER A 48 -2.68 5.92 0.42
C SER A 48 -2.96 7.35 -0.09
N TYR A 49 -4.16 7.88 0.14
CA TYR A 49 -4.47 9.29 -0.19
C TYR A 49 -3.60 10.28 0.57
N ILE A 50 -3.39 10.03 1.87
CA ILE A 50 -2.53 10.85 2.70
C ILE A 50 -1.08 10.82 2.18
N LEU A 51 -0.56 9.62 1.87
CA LEU A 51 0.80 9.46 1.35
C LEU A 51 1.00 10.14 -0.02
N LEU A 52 0.01 10.08 -0.91
CA LEU A 52 0.06 10.77 -2.20
C LEU A 52 0.23 12.29 -2.06
N PHE A 53 -0.28 12.87 -0.98
CA PHE A 53 -0.14 14.30 -0.71
C PHE A 53 1.11 14.63 0.11
N ILE A 54 1.40 13.84 1.14
CA ILE A 54 2.50 14.08 2.07
C ILE A 54 3.87 13.86 1.41
N VAL A 55 4.02 12.82 0.58
CA VAL A 55 5.34 12.50 0.01
C VAL A 55 5.85 13.60 -0.94
N PRO A 56 5.06 14.14 -1.89
CA PRO A 56 5.49 15.28 -2.71
C PRO A 56 5.83 16.54 -1.90
N LEU A 57 5.09 16.80 -0.82
CA LEU A 57 5.40 17.91 0.10
C LEU A 57 6.73 17.71 0.81
N LEU A 58 6.96 16.51 1.37
CA LEU A 58 8.23 16.15 1.98
C LEU A 58 9.38 16.24 0.99
N ALA A 59 9.19 15.78 -0.26
CA ALA A 59 10.20 15.89 -1.32
C ALA A 59 10.54 17.36 -1.63
N SER A 60 9.53 18.23 -1.62
CA SER A 60 9.72 19.67 -1.86
C SER A 60 10.47 20.34 -0.69
N ILE A 61 10.10 20.01 0.55
CA ILE A 61 10.78 20.50 1.76
C ILE A 61 12.22 19.96 1.83
N TRP A 62 12.44 18.70 1.44
CA TRP A 62 13.77 18.09 1.44
C TRP A 62 14.77 18.87 0.60
N LYS A 63 14.38 19.29 -0.61
CA LYS A 63 15.24 20.14 -1.47
C LYS A 63 15.66 21.44 -0.79
N ILE A 64 14.75 22.08 -0.07
CA ILE A 64 15.02 23.32 0.67
C ILE A 64 16.00 23.04 1.82
N LEU A 65 15.74 21.97 2.57
CA LEU A 65 16.59 21.56 3.69
C LEU A 65 18.01 21.23 3.22
N THR A 66 18.14 20.45 2.14
CA THR A 66 19.42 20.11 1.52
C THR A 66 20.16 21.37 1.05
N ALA A 67 19.47 22.30 0.40
CA ALA A 67 20.07 23.57 -0.01
C ALA A 67 20.62 24.34 1.21
N HIS A 68 19.85 24.41 2.29
CA HIS A 68 20.26 25.09 3.51
C HIS A 68 21.47 24.40 4.18
N VAL A 69 21.46 23.08 4.33
CA VAL A 69 22.59 22.32 4.88
C VAL A 69 23.84 22.49 4.01
N ASN A 70 23.69 22.48 2.68
CA ASN A 70 24.81 22.72 1.78
C ASN A 70 25.40 24.13 1.93
N THR A 71 24.57 25.15 2.13
CA THR A 71 25.07 26.51 2.40
C THR A 71 25.81 26.62 3.74
N LEU A 72 25.33 25.92 4.78
CA LEU A 72 26.01 25.85 6.07
C LEU A 72 27.36 25.14 5.95
N ASN A 73 27.39 23.99 5.27
CA ASN A 73 28.63 23.23 5.04
C ASN A 73 29.64 24.05 4.22
N ALA A 74 29.19 24.76 3.18
CA ALA A 74 30.06 25.65 2.41
C ALA A 74 30.65 26.78 3.28
N SER A 75 29.85 27.34 4.20
CA SER A 75 30.30 28.39 5.12
C SER A 75 31.32 27.87 6.14
N VAL A 76 31.11 26.65 6.65
CA VAL A 76 32.07 25.97 7.54
C VAL A 76 33.37 25.70 6.81
N LEU A 77 33.32 25.21 5.55
CA LEU A 77 34.52 24.97 4.74
C LEU A 77 35.34 26.25 4.51
N VAL A 78 34.68 27.37 4.22
CA VAL A 78 35.34 28.69 4.09
C VAL A 78 35.96 29.15 5.42
N GLY A 79 35.28 28.91 6.54
CA GLY A 79 35.80 29.22 7.88
C GLY A 79 37.07 28.41 8.21
N VAL A 80 37.06 27.12 7.90
CA VAL A 80 38.23 26.23 8.07
C VAL A 80 39.40 26.69 7.19
N GLY A 81 39.16 27.03 5.92
CA GLY A 81 40.22 27.54 5.04
C GLY A 81 40.85 28.86 5.51
N LYS A 82 40.07 29.73 6.18
CA LYS A 82 40.61 30.96 6.80
C LYS A 82 41.46 30.65 8.04
N LEU A 83 41.07 29.66 8.84
CA LEU A 83 41.86 29.19 9.99
C LEU A 83 43.19 28.59 9.55
N GLU A 84 43.20 27.83 8.45
CA GLU A 84 44.41 27.29 7.83
C GLU A 84 45.37 28.40 7.38
N GLN A 85 44.85 29.44 6.70
CA GLN A 85 45.66 30.60 6.29
C GLN A 85 46.25 31.39 7.47
N LEU A 86 45.50 31.53 8.57
CA LEU A 86 46.00 32.19 9.79
C LEU A 86 47.06 31.35 10.51
N SER A 87 46.94 30.02 10.46
CA SER A 87 47.96 29.09 10.97
C SER A 87 49.27 29.19 10.19
N MET A 88 49.20 29.22 8.85
CA MET A 88 50.39 29.31 7.99
C MET A 88 51.12 30.67 8.07
N ASN A 89 50.43 31.76 8.41
CA ASN A 89 51.02 33.10 8.51
C ASN A 89 51.70 33.40 9.87
N GLY A 90 51.94 32.38 10.70
CA GLY A 90 52.79 32.52 11.90
C GLY A 90 52.10 33.11 13.14
N GLY A 91 50.77 33.09 13.21
CA GLY A 91 50.01 33.65 14.33
C GLY A 91 49.90 32.75 15.58
N VAL A 92 50.42 31.52 15.56
CA VAL A 92 50.31 30.56 16.67
C VAL A 92 51.69 30.03 17.03
N ASP A 93 52.44 30.82 17.79
CA ASP A 93 53.66 30.39 18.48
C ASP A 93 53.31 29.40 19.61
N SER A 94 53.09 28.13 19.26
CA SER A 94 53.28 27.01 20.19
C SER A 94 53.50 25.69 19.44
N VAL A 95 54.77 25.30 19.35
CA VAL A 95 55.38 24.20 18.56
C VAL A 95 54.96 22.77 19.00
N VAL A 96 53.88 22.58 19.77
CA VAL A 96 53.51 21.25 20.31
C VAL A 96 52.22 20.67 19.74
N ASN A 97 51.38 21.45 19.03
CA ASN A 97 50.08 20.96 18.53
C ASN A 97 49.83 21.16 17.03
N ASN A 98 50.80 21.61 16.23
CA ASN A 98 50.58 21.86 14.80
C ASN A 98 50.20 20.57 14.04
N ASP A 99 50.85 19.43 14.31
CA ASP A 99 50.51 18.16 13.67
C ASP A 99 49.12 17.65 14.07
N LEU A 100 48.71 17.87 15.33
CA LEU A 100 47.37 17.47 15.82
C LEU A 100 46.28 18.37 15.23
N PHE A 101 46.58 19.66 15.10
CA PHE A 101 45.69 20.66 14.52
C PHE A 101 45.50 20.44 13.01
N GLU A 102 46.60 20.23 12.26
CA GLU A 102 46.55 19.90 10.83
C GLU A 102 45.79 18.60 10.57
N ASN A 103 46.05 17.54 11.35
CA ASN A 103 45.30 16.29 11.23
C ASN A 103 43.80 16.47 11.57
N THR A 104 43.47 17.28 12.58
CA THR A 104 42.08 17.54 12.95
C THR A 104 41.35 18.31 11.85
N ILE A 105 42.00 19.33 11.26
CA ILE A 105 41.47 20.08 10.13
C ILE A 105 41.27 19.17 8.91
N ASP A 106 42.25 18.33 8.59
CA ASP A 106 42.17 17.45 7.41
C ASP A 106 41.07 16.38 7.58
N ILE A 107 40.89 15.84 8.79
CA ILE A 107 39.76 14.97 9.14
C ILE A 107 38.42 15.72 9.01
N LEU A 108 38.35 16.98 9.46
CA LEU A 108 37.14 17.81 9.39
C LEU A 108 36.78 18.13 7.93
N ILE A 109 37.75 18.48 7.10
CA ILE A 109 37.58 18.77 5.67
C ILE A 109 37.15 17.51 4.92
N ARG A 110 37.80 16.37 5.15
CA ARG A 110 37.39 15.09 4.54
C ARG A 110 36.00 14.65 5.00
N GLY A 111 35.69 14.86 6.27
CA GLY A 111 34.35 14.62 6.84
C GLY A 111 33.28 15.51 6.21
N LEU A 112 33.57 16.81 6.03
CA LEU A 112 32.65 17.74 5.37
C LEU A 112 32.46 17.43 3.89
N ASN A 113 33.55 17.18 3.16
CA ASN A 113 33.48 16.88 1.72
C ASN A 113 32.73 15.58 1.46
N SER A 114 32.92 14.55 2.29
CA SER A 114 32.15 13.30 2.19
C SER A 114 30.67 13.49 2.55
N ALA A 115 30.34 14.37 3.50
CA ALA A 115 28.95 14.70 3.86
C ALA A 115 28.24 15.58 2.80
N LEU A 116 28.97 16.48 2.14
CA LEU A 116 28.48 17.31 1.03
C LEU A 116 28.10 16.48 -0.19
N ILE A 117 28.87 15.42 -0.49
CA ILE A 117 28.61 14.55 -1.64
C ILE A 117 27.49 13.52 -1.36
N LYS A 118 27.29 13.10 -0.11
CA LYS A 118 26.33 12.03 0.26
C LYS A 118 24.91 12.52 0.61
N SER A 119 24.64 13.83 0.62
CA SER A 119 23.39 14.40 1.21
C SER A 119 22.31 14.84 0.20
N VAL A 120 22.46 14.56 -1.10
CA VAL A 120 21.62 15.19 -2.13
C VAL A 120 20.40 14.36 -2.54
N GLU A 121 20.43 13.04 -2.36
CA GLU A 121 19.34 12.19 -2.82
C GLU A 121 18.33 11.91 -1.69
N MET A 122 17.06 12.18 -1.98
CA MET A 122 15.96 11.83 -1.08
C MET A 122 15.99 10.32 -0.85
N PRO A 123 15.76 9.82 0.39
CA PRO A 123 15.77 8.39 0.64
C PRO A 123 14.79 7.68 -0.29
N SER A 124 15.27 6.70 -1.05
CA SER A 124 14.49 5.94 -2.06
C SER A 124 13.22 5.31 -1.46
N ILE A 125 13.24 5.04 -0.15
CA ILE A 125 12.11 4.55 0.64
C ILE A 125 10.85 5.41 0.46
N TRP A 126 10.99 6.73 0.39
CA TRP A 126 9.85 7.63 0.17
C TRP A 126 9.26 7.49 -1.23
N ALA A 127 10.11 7.30 -2.24
CA ALA A 127 9.67 7.05 -3.60
C ALA A 127 8.91 5.71 -3.70
N TYR A 128 9.39 4.66 -3.03
CA TYR A 128 8.68 3.38 -2.96
C TYR A 128 7.32 3.50 -2.24
N ALA A 129 7.26 4.24 -1.13
CA ALA A 129 6.01 4.50 -0.43
C ALA A 129 4.99 5.26 -1.32
N PHE A 130 5.46 6.26 -2.08
CA PHE A 130 4.64 6.98 -3.04
C PHE A 130 4.12 6.06 -4.15
N LEU A 131 4.99 5.28 -4.79
CA LEU A 131 4.60 4.35 -5.85
C LEU A 131 3.60 3.29 -5.35
N ALA A 132 3.80 2.78 -4.13
CA ALA A 132 2.88 1.85 -3.51
C ALA A 132 1.50 2.48 -3.27
N SER A 133 1.47 3.72 -2.78
CA SER A 133 0.22 4.47 -2.58
C SER A 133 -0.51 4.76 -3.90
N LEU A 134 0.24 5.10 -4.95
CA LEU A 134 -0.29 5.32 -6.29
C LEU A 134 -0.91 4.04 -6.85
N ALA A 135 -0.22 2.89 -6.71
CA ALA A 135 -0.73 1.60 -7.14
C ALA A 135 -2.03 1.21 -6.41
N ALA A 136 -2.12 1.46 -5.10
CA ALA A 136 -3.35 1.23 -4.34
C ALA A 136 -4.51 2.11 -4.82
N VAL A 137 -4.27 3.40 -5.07
CA VAL A 137 -5.31 4.32 -5.55
C VAL A 137 -5.76 3.96 -6.97
N LEU A 138 -4.84 3.59 -7.85
CA LEU A 138 -5.19 3.09 -9.19
C LEU A 138 -6.01 1.80 -9.10
N ALA A 139 -5.63 0.85 -8.26
CA ALA A 139 -6.40 -0.37 -8.02
C ALA A 139 -7.82 -0.05 -7.52
N GLN A 140 -7.96 0.92 -6.63
CA GLN A 140 -9.26 1.33 -6.10
C GLN A 140 -10.12 2.03 -7.16
N LEU A 141 -9.54 2.89 -8.00
CA LEU A 141 -10.26 3.52 -9.11
C LEU A 141 -10.72 2.47 -10.13
N MET A 142 -9.85 1.53 -10.48
CA MET A 142 -10.17 0.42 -11.38
C MET A 142 -11.29 -0.47 -10.80
N TYR A 143 -11.25 -0.76 -9.50
CA TYR A 143 -12.33 -1.44 -8.80
C TYR A 143 -13.66 -0.68 -8.92
N GLN A 144 -13.65 0.63 -8.69
CA GLN A 144 -14.86 1.45 -8.77
C GLN A 144 -15.43 1.55 -10.19
N VAL A 145 -14.58 1.63 -11.21
CA VAL A 145 -15.02 1.81 -12.60
C VAL A 145 -15.50 0.49 -13.22
N TRP A 146 -14.82 -0.62 -12.96
CA TRP A 146 -15.09 -1.88 -13.68
C TRP A 146 -15.87 -2.91 -12.89
N CYS A 147 -15.94 -2.82 -11.56
CA CYS A 147 -16.75 -3.76 -10.80
C CYS A 147 -18.25 -3.42 -10.97
N PRO A 148 -19.08 -4.36 -11.45
CA PRO A 148 -20.51 -4.12 -11.59
C PRO A 148 -21.18 -3.88 -10.23
N GLU A 149 -22.15 -2.98 -10.17
CA GLU A 149 -22.83 -2.61 -8.93
C GLU A 149 -23.43 -3.81 -8.14
N PRO A 150 -24.03 -4.83 -8.78
CA PRO A 150 -24.52 -6.00 -8.06
C PRO A 150 -23.41 -6.78 -7.34
N VAL A 151 -22.22 -6.84 -7.95
CA VAL A 151 -21.05 -7.56 -7.42
C VAL A 151 -20.36 -6.77 -6.31
N LYS A 152 -20.37 -5.43 -6.39
CA LYS A 152 -19.87 -4.55 -5.31
C LYS A 152 -20.71 -4.70 -4.05
N THR A 153 -22.03 -4.64 -4.20
CA THR A 153 -22.96 -4.46 -3.07
C THR A 153 -23.41 -5.77 -2.46
N MET A 154 -23.60 -6.82 -3.27
CA MET A 154 -24.25 -8.07 -2.84
C MET A 154 -23.36 -9.28 -3.10
N THR A 155 -23.46 -10.28 -2.22
CA THR A 155 -22.98 -11.63 -2.54
C THR A 155 -23.94 -12.29 -3.53
N LEU A 156 -23.50 -13.31 -4.26
CA LEU A 156 -24.36 -14.07 -5.18
C LEU A 156 -25.61 -14.59 -4.46
N ARG A 157 -25.47 -15.12 -3.24
CA ARG A 157 -26.61 -15.49 -2.39
C ARG A 157 -27.56 -14.32 -2.11
N ALA A 158 -27.04 -13.17 -1.72
CA ALA A 158 -27.86 -11.98 -1.46
C ALA A 158 -28.55 -11.45 -2.74
N TYR A 159 -27.87 -11.53 -3.89
CA TYR A 159 -28.42 -11.16 -5.19
C TYR A 159 -29.57 -12.09 -5.61
N ILE A 160 -29.39 -13.40 -5.42
CA ILE A 160 -30.45 -14.38 -5.66
C ILE A 160 -31.65 -14.07 -4.75
N PHE A 161 -31.44 -13.87 -3.45
CA PHE A 161 -32.54 -13.53 -2.53
C PHE A 161 -33.25 -12.21 -2.89
N SER A 162 -32.53 -11.16 -3.27
CA SER A 162 -33.16 -9.89 -3.65
C SER A 162 -34.01 -10.02 -4.92
N ARG A 163 -33.61 -10.87 -5.87
CA ARG A 163 -34.43 -11.23 -7.03
C ARG A 163 -35.61 -12.10 -6.64
N LEU A 164 -35.44 -13.07 -5.74
CA LEU A 164 -36.54 -13.93 -5.29
C LEU A 164 -37.62 -13.17 -4.52
N ASP A 165 -37.28 -12.16 -3.71
CA ASP A 165 -38.28 -11.38 -2.97
C ASP A 165 -39.29 -10.68 -3.89
N SER A 166 -38.88 -10.34 -5.11
CA SER A 166 -39.80 -9.80 -6.13
C SER A 166 -40.75 -10.85 -6.69
N VAL A 167 -40.33 -12.13 -6.72
CA VAL A 167 -41.06 -13.26 -7.32
C VAL A 167 -41.90 -14.01 -6.29
N LYS A 168 -41.51 -13.98 -5.01
CA LYS A 168 -42.18 -14.67 -3.89
C LYS A 168 -43.62 -14.18 -3.66
N LYS A 169 -43.99 -13.03 -4.22
CA LYS A 169 -45.37 -12.55 -4.29
C LYS A 169 -46.27 -13.42 -5.18
N VAL A 170 -45.68 -14.27 -6.02
CA VAL A 170 -46.36 -15.25 -6.87
C VAL A 170 -46.09 -16.63 -6.27
N GLU A 171 -47.12 -17.26 -5.71
CA GLU A 171 -47.11 -18.52 -4.94
C GLU A 171 -46.75 -19.79 -5.76
N ASP A 172 -45.97 -19.63 -6.83
CA ASP A 172 -45.73 -20.67 -7.84
C ASP A 172 -44.27 -21.16 -7.76
N SER A 173 -44.08 -22.35 -7.17
CA SER A 173 -42.78 -22.98 -6.92
C SER A 173 -41.87 -23.04 -8.16
N TYR A 174 -42.46 -23.34 -9.32
CA TYR A 174 -41.71 -23.44 -10.58
C TYR A 174 -41.11 -22.09 -10.99
N LYS A 175 -41.85 -20.99 -10.83
CA LYS A 175 -41.38 -19.64 -11.14
C LYS A 175 -40.25 -19.20 -10.22
N VAL A 176 -40.32 -19.60 -8.94
CA VAL A 176 -39.29 -19.30 -7.95
C VAL A 176 -37.98 -20.03 -8.29
N ARG A 177 -38.03 -21.34 -8.60
CA ARG A 177 -36.85 -22.10 -9.04
C ARG A 177 -36.22 -21.51 -10.32
N ASN A 178 -37.04 -21.18 -11.31
CA ASN A 178 -36.55 -20.62 -12.58
C ASN A 178 -35.95 -19.21 -12.39
N ALA A 179 -36.55 -18.37 -11.55
CA ALA A 179 -35.99 -17.06 -11.22
C ALA A 179 -34.64 -17.17 -10.50
N ALA A 180 -34.50 -18.14 -9.58
CA ALA A 180 -33.24 -18.41 -8.88
C ALA A 180 -32.12 -18.82 -9.84
N SER A 181 -32.42 -19.73 -10.78
CA SER A 181 -31.43 -20.20 -11.76
C SER A 181 -31.02 -19.08 -12.72
N ILE A 182 -31.97 -18.30 -13.24
CA ILE A 182 -31.70 -17.15 -14.12
C ILE A 182 -30.82 -16.12 -13.41
N ALA A 183 -31.15 -15.75 -12.17
CA ALA A 183 -30.36 -14.80 -11.38
C ALA A 183 -28.93 -15.31 -11.14
N SER A 184 -28.76 -16.61 -10.90
CA SER A 184 -27.44 -17.20 -10.72
C SER A 184 -26.58 -17.15 -12.00
N ILE A 185 -27.19 -17.37 -13.17
CA ILE A 185 -26.51 -17.30 -14.47
C ILE A 185 -26.14 -15.85 -14.80
N GLU A 186 -27.07 -14.91 -14.60
CA GLU A 186 -26.84 -13.48 -14.83
C GLU A 186 -25.65 -12.96 -13.98
N TYR A 187 -25.63 -13.30 -12.69
CA TYR A 187 -24.53 -12.90 -11.81
C TYR A 187 -23.19 -13.50 -12.26
N LYS A 188 -23.17 -14.79 -12.62
CA LYS A 188 -21.95 -15.44 -13.14
C LYS A 188 -21.48 -14.83 -14.45
N GLN A 189 -22.40 -14.44 -15.35
CA GLN A 189 -22.06 -13.76 -16.58
C GLN A 189 -21.39 -12.41 -16.31
N LEU A 190 -21.96 -11.60 -15.42
CA LEU A 190 -21.39 -10.32 -14.98
C LEU A 190 -19.98 -10.49 -14.38
N GLU A 191 -19.79 -11.54 -13.57
CA GLU A 191 -18.48 -11.87 -13.01
C GLU A 191 -17.49 -12.27 -14.11
N THR A 192 -17.88 -13.15 -15.04
CA THR A 192 -16.98 -13.61 -16.12
C THR A 192 -16.56 -12.49 -17.06
N LEU A 193 -17.44 -11.54 -17.36
CA LEU A 193 -17.14 -10.39 -18.22
C LEU A 193 -16.06 -9.49 -17.60
N THR A 194 -15.99 -9.45 -16.28
CA THR A 194 -15.13 -8.52 -15.53
C THR A 194 -13.91 -9.20 -14.89
N ARG A 195 -13.72 -10.50 -15.11
CA ARG A 195 -12.52 -11.27 -14.70
C ARG A 195 -11.16 -10.63 -15.04
N PRO A 196 -10.92 -10.08 -16.25
CA PRO A 196 -9.62 -9.46 -16.51
C PRO A 196 -9.38 -8.22 -15.63
N ALA A 197 -10.42 -7.42 -15.36
CA ALA A 197 -10.31 -6.27 -14.47
C ALA A 197 -10.02 -6.68 -13.02
N PHE A 198 -10.63 -7.78 -12.56
CA PHE A 198 -10.32 -8.39 -11.27
C PHE A 198 -8.84 -8.73 -11.15
N LEU A 199 -8.25 -9.41 -12.15
CA LEU A 199 -6.84 -9.81 -12.12
C LEU A 199 -5.91 -8.60 -12.02
N VAL A 200 -6.20 -7.54 -12.78
CA VAL A 200 -5.38 -6.32 -12.73
C VAL A 200 -5.49 -5.64 -11.37
N CYS A 201 -6.70 -5.51 -10.81
CA CYS A 201 -6.89 -4.95 -9.47
C CYS A 201 -6.15 -5.78 -8.41
N PHE A 202 -6.25 -7.11 -8.49
CA PHE A 202 -5.57 -8.01 -7.56
C PHE A 202 -4.05 -7.87 -7.61
N VAL A 203 -3.47 -7.79 -8.82
CA VAL A 203 -2.03 -7.60 -9.00
C VAL A 203 -1.59 -6.25 -8.44
N LEU A 204 -2.31 -5.16 -8.73
CA LEU A 204 -1.96 -3.83 -8.24
C LEU A 204 -2.05 -3.73 -6.71
N TYR A 205 -3.10 -4.29 -6.11
CA TYR A 205 -3.21 -4.37 -4.65
C TYR A 205 -2.09 -5.19 -4.04
N SER A 206 -1.76 -6.34 -4.64
CA SER A 206 -0.68 -7.20 -4.16
C SER A 206 0.68 -6.50 -4.22
N ILE A 207 0.99 -5.83 -5.33
CA ILE A 207 2.21 -5.03 -5.47
C ILE A 207 2.25 -3.93 -4.41
N SER A 208 1.16 -3.17 -4.25
CA SER A 208 1.08 -2.10 -3.26
C SER A 208 1.35 -2.61 -1.84
N ILE A 209 0.69 -3.70 -1.44
CA ILE A 209 0.86 -4.30 -0.10
C ILE A 209 2.29 -4.81 0.10
N LEU A 210 2.85 -5.51 -0.88
CA LEU A 210 4.23 -6.02 -0.80
C LEU A 210 5.25 -4.89 -0.69
N THR A 211 5.09 -3.82 -1.48
CA THR A 211 5.98 -2.65 -1.42
C THR A 211 5.83 -1.91 -0.08
N LEU A 212 4.61 -1.74 0.44
CA LEU A 212 4.41 -1.13 1.76
C LEU A 212 5.02 -1.98 2.88
N LEU A 213 4.87 -3.30 2.82
CA LEU A 213 5.45 -4.21 3.80
C LEU A 213 6.99 -4.15 3.75
N TYR A 214 7.57 -4.12 2.55
CA TYR A 214 9.01 -3.91 2.37
C TYR A 214 9.48 -2.60 3.00
N VAL A 215 8.78 -1.48 2.74
CA VAL A 215 9.08 -0.17 3.33
C VAL A 215 9.01 -0.20 4.86
N VAL A 216 7.97 -0.82 5.43
CA VAL A 216 7.79 -0.92 6.89
C VAL A 216 8.92 -1.72 7.53
N VAL A 217 9.31 -2.86 6.93
CA VAL A 217 10.43 -3.67 7.43
C VAL A 217 11.72 -2.87 7.41
N LEU A 218 12.00 -2.19 6.30
CA LEU A 218 13.25 -1.44 6.13
C LEU A 218 13.34 -0.26 7.10
N GLN A 219 12.23 0.46 7.31
CA GLN A 219 12.16 1.53 8.32
C GLN A 219 12.30 1.00 9.75
N SER A 220 11.68 -0.15 10.06
CA SER A 220 11.80 -0.78 11.38
C SER A 220 13.24 -1.18 11.67
N LEU A 221 13.97 -1.69 10.67
CA LEU A 221 15.39 -2.01 10.80
C LEU A 221 16.26 -0.76 10.97
N ASN A 222 15.99 0.31 10.21
CA ASN A 222 16.71 1.58 10.36
C ASN A 222 16.54 2.17 11.78
N VAL A 223 15.33 2.13 12.33
CA VAL A 223 15.07 2.55 13.71
C VAL A 223 15.79 1.64 14.71
N GLY A 224 15.78 0.33 14.49
CA GLY A 224 16.54 -0.63 15.30
C GLY A 224 18.03 -0.31 15.36
N VAL A 225 18.65 -0.02 14.20
CA VAL A 225 20.06 0.39 14.13
C VAL A 225 20.30 1.70 14.89
N ALA A 226 19.42 2.70 14.73
CA ALA A 226 19.55 3.98 15.42
C ALA A 226 19.46 3.86 16.96
N VAL A 227 18.73 2.86 17.46
CA VAL A 227 18.60 2.55 18.89
C VAL A 227 19.76 1.66 19.40
N GLY A 228 20.66 1.22 18.51
CA GLY A 228 21.83 0.41 18.86
C GLY A 228 21.59 -1.10 18.83
N TRP A 229 20.55 -1.59 18.15
CA TRP A 229 20.34 -3.02 17.96
C TRP A 229 21.26 -3.56 16.85
N GLU A 230 22.37 -4.16 17.25
CA GLU A 230 23.41 -4.67 16.34
C GLU A 230 22.87 -5.72 15.34
N TRP A 231 21.92 -6.54 15.76
CA TRP A 231 21.29 -7.55 14.89
C TRP A 231 20.46 -6.93 13.76
N ALA A 232 19.88 -5.75 13.98
CA ALA A 232 19.13 -5.05 12.94
C ALA A 232 20.04 -4.56 11.81
N GLY A 233 21.27 -4.15 12.13
CA GLY A 233 22.27 -3.74 11.13
C GLY A 233 22.73 -4.92 10.27
N CYS A 234 22.93 -6.09 10.87
CA CYS A 234 23.32 -7.31 10.16
C CYS A 234 22.22 -7.77 9.16
N ILE A 235 20.95 -7.61 9.52
CA ILE A 235 19.82 -7.92 8.64
C ILE A 235 19.69 -6.87 7.53
N LEU A 236 19.83 -5.58 7.86
CA LEU A 236 19.76 -4.48 6.90
C LEU A 236 20.80 -4.64 5.80
N GLN A 237 22.05 -4.98 6.14
CA GLN A 237 23.14 -5.18 5.19
C GLN A 237 22.91 -6.34 4.20
N LYS A 238 22.01 -7.29 4.51
CA LYS A 238 21.62 -8.37 3.58
C LYS A 238 20.44 -7.99 2.69
N LEU A 239 19.70 -6.94 3.04
CA LEU A 239 18.46 -6.50 2.36
C LEU A 239 18.67 -5.29 1.44
N THR A 240 19.73 -4.51 1.67
CA THR A 240 20.17 -3.37 0.85
C THR A 240 21.25 -3.79 -0.13
#